data_AF-A0A936I857-F1
#
_entry.id   AF-A0A936I857-F1
#
_cell.length_a   1.000
_cell.length_b   1.000
_cell.length_c   1.000
_cell.angle_alpha   90.00
_cell.angle_beta   90.00
_cell.angle_gamma   90.00
#
_symmetry.space_group_name_H-M   'P 1'
#
loop_
_entity.id
_entity.type
_entity.pdbx_description
1 polymer ?
#
loop_
_entity_poly.entity_id
_entity_poly.type
_entity_poly.pdbx_seq_one_letter_code
_entity_poly.pdbx_strand_id
1 'polypeptide(L)'
;MKLNFYTIFLSIFCLGIAIGQSPRKVLVEHFTQASCGPCAYYNPLIAPILERNQSKVCKIAYQVSWPGVDPMNKDNASEVQTRVNYYEVQGVPDAFLNASSLGAPTNTITDAAIQSAALIPSPYKIEIQNKILADYNSMEISVTVTRTAAVSGTPLMRVAVCEKVIEWLAPPGTNGEKVFHHVMKKFLPNTTGTNISEIDAPGKSKTYTFVYKFDKVYNFRNLETVVFIQNDATKEVYQAENEYLTLTPNPGNDVSIKQSSASGVFGDTLICGTQTSPIVKVINTGNANITALEIAYSINGGPIQTHQWSGNIAFLEDKDITLPAIQFTPFKDANTMTLDIRKVNGQDDIEPGNNQSINSFVPTPSTTTNSTFELKPAAQPTQISFKIYDDQNVIIAEGGPFTDNLAKRVTLNLQKDKCYKITVINGTSSLNGTYKIFDDQNNQIFQQRVIGTGTFSRYFSTYTLTVGVDQEISNKFFEVYPNPVNDVLSLEIESAKSAASQIECRNINGVSVWEQSLKLNSGKTNLSIPTTNWNRGIYIISVTTPEGKQSRKIVVN
;
A
#
# COMPACT_ATOMS: atom_id res chain seq x y z
N MET A 1 -81.68 -7.00 8.45
CA MET A 1 -80.21 -7.01 8.37
C MET A 1 -79.83 -7.70 7.06
N LYS A 2 -79.65 -6.91 5.98
CA LYS A 2 -79.41 -7.41 4.61
C LYS A 2 -77.91 -7.35 4.33
N LEU A 3 -77.34 -8.48 3.93
CA LEU A 3 -75.94 -8.65 3.55
C LEU A 3 -75.82 -8.33 2.04
N ASN A 4 -75.12 -7.26 1.68
CA ASN A 4 -74.82 -6.94 0.29
C ASN A 4 -73.38 -7.38 -0.05
N PHE A 5 -73.27 -8.32 -0.99
CA PHE A 5 -72.02 -8.65 -1.68
C PHE A 5 -71.67 -7.51 -2.66
N TYR A 6 -70.47 -6.96 -2.55
CA TYR A 6 -69.88 -6.11 -3.59
C TYR A 6 -68.69 -6.83 -4.22
N THR A 7 -68.82 -7.11 -5.50
CA THR A 7 -67.82 -7.68 -6.40
C THR A 7 -66.72 -6.65 -6.66
N ILE A 8 -65.47 -6.95 -6.30
CA ILE A 8 -64.30 -6.10 -6.61
C ILE A 8 -63.78 -6.48 -7.99
N PHE A 9 -63.85 -5.55 -8.94
CA PHE A 9 -63.16 -5.63 -10.24
C PHE A 9 -61.66 -5.42 -10.02
N LEU A 10 -60.85 -6.45 -10.26
CA LEU A 10 -59.39 -6.36 -10.24
C LEU A 10 -58.91 -5.76 -11.58
N SER A 11 -58.69 -4.45 -11.61
CA SER A 11 -58.00 -3.79 -12.72
C SER A 11 -56.51 -4.14 -12.68
N ILE A 12 -56.05 -4.99 -13.60
CA ILE A 12 -54.64 -5.25 -13.85
C ILE A 12 -54.02 -3.97 -14.41
N PHE A 13 -53.42 -3.17 -13.53
CA PHE A 13 -52.52 -2.08 -13.93
C PHE A 13 -51.19 -2.73 -14.31
N CYS A 14 -50.92 -2.84 -15.61
CA CYS A 14 -49.62 -3.25 -16.11
C CYS A 14 -48.62 -2.13 -15.77
N LEU A 15 -47.92 -2.26 -14.64
CA LEU A 15 -46.77 -1.43 -14.31
C LEU A 15 -45.64 -1.77 -15.30
N GLY A 16 -45.62 -1.05 -16.42
CA GLY A 16 -44.41 -0.92 -17.21
C GLY A 16 -43.34 -0.32 -16.31
N ILE A 17 -42.26 -1.07 -16.06
CA ILE A 17 -41.06 -0.53 -15.41
C ILE A 17 -40.47 0.47 -16.41
N ALA A 18 -40.79 1.75 -16.24
CA ALA A 18 -40.10 2.81 -16.94
C ALA A 18 -38.67 2.85 -16.39
N ILE A 19 -37.71 2.30 -17.14
CA ILE A 19 -36.29 2.48 -16.84
C ILE A 19 -35.96 3.93 -17.20
N GLY A 20 -36.03 4.82 -16.20
CA GLY A 20 -35.66 6.23 -16.34
C GLY A 20 -34.14 6.39 -16.48
N GLN A 21 -33.72 7.41 -17.22
CA GLN A 21 -32.31 7.81 -17.26
C GLN A 21 -31.85 8.31 -15.87
N SER A 22 -30.58 8.10 -15.53
CA SER A 22 -30.05 8.47 -14.22
C SER A 22 -29.76 9.97 -14.14
N PRO A 23 -29.90 10.62 -12.97
CA PRO A 23 -29.35 11.95 -12.76
C PRO A 23 -27.86 11.99 -13.12
N ARG A 24 -27.43 13.03 -13.84
CA ARG A 24 -26.03 13.20 -14.25
C ARG A 24 -25.29 14.06 -13.23
N LYS A 25 -24.09 13.61 -12.85
CA LYS A 25 -23.07 14.49 -12.28
C LYS A 25 -22.08 14.88 -13.38
N VAL A 26 -21.74 16.16 -13.42
CA VAL A 26 -20.90 16.76 -14.44
C VAL A 26 -19.43 16.61 -14.05
N LEU A 27 -18.56 16.33 -15.01
CA LEU A 27 -17.12 16.29 -14.79
C LEU A 27 -16.48 17.63 -15.18
N VAL A 28 -15.66 18.19 -14.28
CA VAL A 28 -14.72 19.27 -14.59
C VAL A 28 -13.30 18.73 -14.50
N GLU A 29 -12.63 18.67 -15.64
CA GLU A 29 -11.20 18.39 -15.72
C GLU A 29 -10.46 19.71 -15.89
N HIS A 30 -9.61 20.06 -14.93
CA HIS A 30 -8.96 21.36 -14.85
C HIS A 30 -7.43 21.21 -14.85
N PHE A 31 -6.76 21.80 -15.83
CA PHE A 31 -5.31 21.82 -15.98
C PHE A 31 -4.77 23.11 -15.39
N THR A 32 -3.86 22.99 -14.43
CA THR A 32 -3.32 24.13 -13.65
C THR A 32 -1.87 23.85 -13.23
N GLN A 33 -1.20 24.82 -12.58
CA GLN A 33 0.19 24.65 -12.14
C GLN A 33 0.62 25.68 -11.06
N ALA A 34 1.42 25.26 -10.07
CA ALA A 34 1.87 26.05 -8.91
C ALA A 34 2.83 27.24 -9.18
N SER A 35 3.31 27.41 -10.41
CA SER A 35 4.21 28.47 -10.88
C SER A 35 3.59 29.24 -12.05
N CYS A 36 2.28 29.08 -12.28
CA CYS A 36 1.52 29.77 -13.30
C CYS A 36 0.79 30.98 -12.70
N GLY A 37 1.18 32.19 -13.13
CA GLY A 37 0.56 33.45 -12.66
C GLY A 37 -0.94 33.53 -12.94
N PRO A 38 -1.41 33.30 -14.18
CA PRO A 38 -2.84 33.27 -14.47
C PRO A 38 -3.61 32.22 -13.65
N CYS A 39 -3.00 31.07 -13.37
CA CYS A 39 -3.62 30.01 -12.57
C CYS A 39 -3.92 30.50 -11.15
N ALA A 40 -2.96 31.19 -10.52
CA ALA A 40 -3.17 31.80 -9.20
C ALA A 40 -4.29 32.84 -9.17
N TYR A 41 -4.60 33.47 -10.31
CA TYR A 41 -5.73 34.39 -10.43
C TYR A 41 -7.07 33.66 -10.60
N TYR A 42 -7.14 32.63 -11.44
CA TYR A 42 -8.41 31.95 -11.77
C TYR A 42 -8.79 30.84 -10.78
N ASN A 43 -7.83 30.14 -10.17
CA ASN A 43 -8.11 29.04 -9.22
C ASN A 43 -9.02 29.51 -8.06
N PRO A 44 -8.79 30.67 -7.41
CA PRO A 44 -9.66 31.17 -6.35
C PRO A 44 -11.06 31.57 -6.83
N LEU A 45 -11.23 31.89 -8.12
CA LEU A 45 -12.54 32.21 -8.71
C LEU A 45 -13.36 30.96 -9.01
N ILE A 46 -12.70 29.86 -9.41
CA ILE A 46 -13.35 28.59 -9.76
C ILE A 46 -13.75 27.81 -8.51
N ALA A 47 -12.91 27.78 -7.46
CA ALA A 47 -13.13 26.93 -6.29
C ALA A 47 -14.50 27.14 -5.61
N PRO A 48 -14.98 28.37 -5.33
CA PRO A 48 -16.29 28.58 -4.72
C PRO A 48 -17.47 28.16 -5.60
N ILE A 49 -17.28 28.07 -6.92
CA ILE A 49 -18.32 27.62 -7.87
C ILE A 49 -18.48 26.11 -7.79
N LEU A 50 -17.37 25.39 -7.72
CA LEU A 50 -17.38 23.94 -7.62
C LEU A 50 -17.89 23.49 -6.23
N GLU A 51 -17.46 24.16 -5.15
CA GLU A 51 -17.88 23.82 -3.78
C GLU A 51 -19.40 23.91 -3.61
N ARG A 52 -20.02 25.01 -4.07
CA ARG A 52 -21.49 25.18 -3.96
C ARG A 52 -22.29 24.26 -4.88
N ASN A 53 -21.64 23.68 -5.91
CA ASN A 53 -22.25 22.72 -6.84
C ASN A 53 -21.80 21.28 -6.59
N GLN A 54 -21.17 20.95 -5.46
CA GLN A 54 -20.57 19.63 -5.21
C GLN A 54 -21.52 18.42 -5.33
N SER A 55 -22.84 18.63 -5.24
CA SER A 55 -23.84 17.58 -5.50
C SER A 55 -24.07 17.29 -6.99
N LYS A 56 -23.61 18.17 -7.88
CA LYS A 56 -23.81 18.12 -9.34
C LYS A 56 -22.51 18.08 -10.14
N VAL A 57 -21.35 18.31 -9.51
CA VAL A 57 -20.07 18.37 -10.20
C VAL A 57 -19.00 17.56 -9.48
N CYS A 58 -18.19 16.82 -10.25
CA CYS A 58 -16.93 16.22 -9.83
C CYS A 58 -15.78 17.05 -10.41
N LYS A 59 -14.67 17.19 -9.67
CA LYS A 59 -13.49 17.91 -10.16
C LYS A 59 -12.27 16.99 -10.15
N ILE A 60 -11.46 17.07 -11.19
CA ILE A 60 -10.09 16.56 -11.21
C ILE A 60 -9.16 17.70 -11.62
N ALA A 61 -8.16 18.00 -10.79
CA ALA A 61 -7.12 18.97 -11.10
C ALA A 61 -5.83 18.28 -11.53
N TYR A 62 -5.41 18.53 -12.77
CA TYR A 62 -4.18 18.04 -13.36
C TYR A 62 -3.09 19.11 -13.24
N GLN A 63 -2.09 18.85 -12.39
CA GLN A 63 -0.93 19.71 -12.24
C GLN A 63 0.04 19.43 -13.39
N VAL A 64 0.16 20.34 -14.35
CA VAL A 64 0.98 20.13 -15.55
C VAL A 64 2.48 20.42 -15.27
N SER A 65 3.36 20.02 -16.19
CA SER A 65 4.82 20.13 -16.02
C SER A 65 5.41 21.51 -16.37
N TRP A 66 4.56 22.48 -16.72
CA TRP A 66 4.94 23.80 -17.24
C TRP A 66 3.97 24.90 -16.76
N PRO A 67 4.29 26.21 -16.84
CA PRO A 67 5.55 26.81 -17.31
C PRO A 67 6.71 26.76 -16.31
N GLY A 68 6.51 26.24 -15.10
CA GLY A 68 7.52 26.27 -14.04
C GLY A 68 7.50 25.00 -13.18
N VAL A 69 7.98 25.13 -11.94
CA VAL A 69 8.10 23.99 -11.02
C VAL A 69 6.79 23.75 -10.29
N ASP A 70 6.33 22.50 -10.35
CA ASP A 70 5.22 22.00 -9.55
C ASP A 70 5.59 20.66 -8.89
N PRO A 71 5.75 20.59 -7.55
CA PRO A 71 6.00 19.34 -6.86
C PRO A 71 4.90 18.30 -7.04
N MET A 72 3.64 18.72 -7.17
CA MET A 72 2.51 17.81 -7.34
C MET A 72 2.51 17.17 -8.73
N ASN A 73 2.98 17.87 -9.77
CA ASN A 73 3.21 17.25 -11.09
C ASN A 73 4.29 16.14 -11.01
N LYS A 74 5.36 16.35 -10.23
CA LYS A 74 6.43 15.34 -10.08
C LYS A 74 5.94 14.04 -9.46
N ASP A 75 4.80 14.06 -8.78
CA ASP A 75 4.23 12.85 -8.19
C ASP A 75 3.78 11.85 -9.26
N ASN A 76 3.18 12.34 -10.36
CA ASN A 76 2.52 11.52 -11.37
C ASN A 76 2.53 12.12 -12.80
N ALA A 77 3.64 12.76 -13.19
CA ALA A 77 3.77 13.52 -14.43
C ALA A 77 3.32 12.78 -15.70
N SER A 78 3.58 11.47 -15.81
CA SER A 78 3.23 10.69 -17.00
C SER A 78 1.72 10.55 -17.20
N GLU A 79 0.95 10.37 -16.12
CA GLU A 79 -0.50 10.20 -16.21
C GLU A 79 -1.20 11.54 -16.48
N VAL A 80 -0.69 12.61 -15.89
CA VAL A 80 -1.11 13.98 -16.23
C VAL A 80 -0.82 14.28 -17.70
N GLN A 81 0.37 13.95 -18.20
CA GLN A 81 0.73 14.17 -19.59
C GLN A 81 -0.18 13.40 -20.55
N THR A 82 -0.63 12.20 -20.20
CA THR A 82 -1.62 11.46 -20.98
C THR A 82 -2.93 12.25 -21.15
N ARG A 83 -3.41 12.94 -20.10
CA ARG A 83 -4.61 13.78 -20.20
C ARG A 83 -4.37 15.09 -20.94
N VAL A 84 -3.19 15.69 -20.79
CA VAL A 84 -2.77 16.85 -21.62
C VAL A 84 -2.82 16.49 -23.10
N ASN A 85 -2.26 15.34 -23.49
CA ASN A 85 -2.27 14.87 -24.87
C ASN A 85 -3.68 14.53 -25.37
N TYR A 86 -4.51 13.92 -24.52
CA TYR A 86 -5.89 13.56 -24.86
C TYR A 86 -6.74 14.79 -25.25
N TYR A 87 -6.55 15.90 -24.56
CA TYR A 87 -7.26 17.15 -24.80
C TYR A 87 -6.49 18.18 -25.62
N GLU A 88 -5.26 17.86 -26.02
CA GLU A 88 -4.36 18.76 -26.76
C GLU A 88 -4.11 20.10 -26.04
N VAL A 89 -4.00 20.07 -24.70
CA VAL A 89 -3.86 21.28 -23.86
C VAL A 89 -2.56 22.02 -24.20
N GLN A 90 -2.69 23.29 -24.62
CA GLN A 90 -1.55 24.15 -25.02
C GLN A 90 -1.22 25.25 -24.00
N GLY A 91 -2.07 25.49 -23.00
CA GLY A 91 -1.91 26.56 -22.01
C GLY A 91 -2.66 26.25 -20.72
N VAL A 92 -2.22 26.81 -19.58
CA VAL A 92 -2.92 26.71 -18.29
C VAL A 92 -3.16 28.12 -17.73
N PRO A 93 -4.29 28.35 -17.01
CA PRO A 93 -5.32 27.36 -16.68
C PRO A 93 -6.22 27.02 -17.87
N ASP A 94 -6.56 25.74 -18.03
CA ASP A 94 -7.51 25.25 -19.03
C ASP A 94 -8.48 24.26 -18.39
N ALA A 95 -9.71 24.16 -18.87
CA ALA A 95 -10.72 23.31 -18.28
C ALA A 95 -11.73 22.78 -19.29
N PHE A 96 -12.25 21.60 -18.98
CA PHE A 96 -13.23 20.89 -19.80
C PHE A 96 -14.44 20.52 -18.93
N LEU A 97 -15.64 20.89 -19.39
CA LEU A 97 -16.91 20.51 -18.79
C LEU A 97 -17.51 19.35 -19.59
N ASN A 98 -17.55 18.14 -19.03
CA ASN A 98 -17.92 16.92 -19.76
C ASN A 98 -17.19 16.82 -21.12
N ALA A 99 -15.86 17.00 -21.09
CA ALA A 99 -14.97 17.05 -22.26
C ALA A 99 -15.17 18.20 -23.26
N SER A 100 -16.13 19.10 -23.03
CA SER A 100 -16.26 20.32 -23.84
C SER A 100 -15.29 21.38 -23.33
N SER A 101 -14.40 21.87 -24.20
CA SER A 101 -13.42 22.91 -23.85
C SER A 101 -14.12 24.20 -23.42
N LEU A 102 -13.64 24.80 -22.33
CA LEU A 102 -14.08 26.10 -21.84
C LEU A 102 -13.12 27.23 -22.23
N GLY A 103 -12.08 26.93 -23.00
CA GLY A 103 -11.04 27.86 -23.44
C GLY A 103 -9.89 28.04 -22.44
N ALA A 104 -8.73 28.46 -22.96
CA ALA A 104 -7.53 28.76 -22.20
C ALA A 104 -7.11 30.24 -22.41
N PRO A 105 -7.05 31.10 -21.37
CA PRO A 105 -7.32 30.80 -19.96
C PRO A 105 -8.82 30.60 -19.70
N THR A 106 -9.18 29.61 -18.87
CA THR A 106 -10.59 29.37 -18.52
C THR A 106 -11.13 30.46 -17.59
N ASN A 107 -12.21 31.13 -18.01
CA ASN A 107 -13.04 31.99 -17.17
C ASN A 107 -14.51 31.54 -17.11
N THR A 108 -14.82 30.35 -17.65
CA THR A 108 -16.16 29.99 -18.14
C THR A 108 -16.88 28.93 -17.31
N ILE A 109 -16.27 28.43 -16.23
CA ILE A 109 -16.99 27.56 -15.27
C ILE A 109 -17.99 28.44 -14.51
N THR A 110 -19.28 28.24 -14.77
CA THR A 110 -20.36 29.00 -14.12
C THR A 110 -21.41 28.06 -13.54
N ASP A 111 -22.21 28.54 -12.57
CA ASP A 111 -23.34 27.77 -12.05
C ASP A 111 -24.30 27.36 -13.15
N ALA A 112 -24.62 28.29 -14.07
CA ALA A 112 -25.57 28.05 -15.14
C ALA A 112 -25.08 26.92 -16.06
N ALA A 113 -23.79 26.91 -16.43
CA ALA A 113 -23.21 25.85 -17.25
C ALA A 113 -23.28 24.48 -16.54
N ILE A 114 -22.94 24.41 -15.25
CA ILE A 114 -23.02 23.17 -14.46
C ILE A 114 -24.48 22.69 -14.35
N GLN A 115 -25.40 23.58 -14.03
CA GLN A 115 -26.82 23.25 -13.89
C GLN A 115 -27.42 22.74 -15.20
N SER A 116 -27.18 23.45 -16.31
CA SER A 116 -27.66 23.02 -17.63
C SER A 116 -27.09 21.67 -18.04
N ALA A 117 -25.80 21.42 -17.78
CA ALA A 117 -25.18 20.13 -18.09
C ALA A 117 -25.71 18.98 -17.21
N ALA A 118 -26.05 19.25 -15.95
CA ALA A 118 -26.62 18.26 -15.02
C ALA A 118 -28.10 17.93 -15.30
N LEU A 119 -28.82 18.78 -16.04
CA LEU A 119 -30.21 18.51 -16.47
C LEU A 119 -30.30 17.48 -17.61
N ILE A 120 -29.20 17.24 -18.32
CA ILE A 120 -29.12 16.21 -19.36
C ILE A 120 -28.91 14.87 -18.66
N PRO A 121 -29.88 13.94 -18.69
CA PRO A 121 -29.73 12.71 -17.92
C PRO A 121 -28.67 11.78 -18.52
N SER A 122 -28.20 10.85 -17.70
CA SER A 122 -27.13 9.92 -18.03
C SER A 122 -27.66 8.53 -18.38
N PRO A 123 -27.06 7.83 -19.36
CA PRO A 123 -27.36 6.44 -19.63
C PRO A 123 -26.66 5.46 -18.68
N TYR A 124 -25.89 5.96 -17.71
CA TYR A 124 -25.23 5.16 -16.66
C TYR A 124 -25.46 5.74 -15.27
N LYS A 125 -25.52 4.86 -14.28
CA LYS A 125 -25.40 5.15 -12.85
C LYS A 125 -24.05 4.61 -12.35
N ILE A 126 -23.38 5.38 -11.51
CA ILE A 126 -22.13 4.98 -10.85
C ILE A 126 -22.37 5.05 -9.34
N GLU A 127 -21.95 4.03 -8.62
CA GLU A 127 -21.93 3.99 -7.15
C GLU A 127 -20.51 3.64 -6.71
N ILE A 128 -19.95 4.42 -5.78
CA ILE A 128 -18.56 4.28 -5.33
C ILE A 128 -18.58 3.98 -3.83
N GLN A 129 -17.76 3.02 -3.40
CA GLN A 129 -17.47 2.76 -2.01
C GLN A 129 -15.95 2.77 -1.81
N ASN A 130 -15.48 3.71 -1.01
CA ASN A 130 -14.09 3.76 -0.57
C ASN A 130 -13.96 3.12 0.82
N LYS A 131 -12.94 2.30 1.02
CA LYS A 131 -12.66 1.65 2.30
C LYS A 131 -11.16 1.69 2.58
N ILE A 132 -10.76 2.30 3.69
CA ILE A 132 -9.39 2.19 4.19
C ILE A 132 -9.09 0.73 4.56
N LEU A 133 -7.93 0.22 4.16
CA LEU A 133 -7.48 -1.11 4.54
C LEU A 133 -6.78 -1.07 5.90
N ALA A 134 -6.67 -2.24 6.54
CA ALA A 134 -6.16 -2.37 7.92
C ALA A 134 -4.71 -1.88 8.10
N ASP A 135 -3.95 -1.76 7.00
CA ASP A 135 -2.58 -1.23 7.01
C ASP A 135 -2.52 0.31 7.09
N TYR A 136 -3.65 1.00 6.92
CA TYR A 136 -3.76 2.46 6.81
C TYR A 136 -2.78 3.09 5.81
N ASN A 137 -2.32 2.29 4.84
CA ASN A 137 -1.40 2.63 3.77
C ASN A 137 -2.00 2.31 2.40
N SER A 138 -3.21 1.76 2.37
CA SER A 138 -3.95 1.52 1.16
C SER A 138 -5.45 1.65 1.38
N MET A 139 -6.17 1.87 0.28
CA MET A 139 -7.63 1.85 0.26
C MET A 139 -8.12 0.92 -0.85
N GLU A 140 -9.24 0.25 -0.56
CA GLU A 140 -10.04 -0.45 -1.55
C GLU A 140 -11.12 0.49 -2.08
N ILE A 141 -11.29 0.48 -3.40
CA ILE A 141 -12.31 1.23 -4.12
C ILE A 141 -13.19 0.23 -4.84
N SER A 142 -14.45 0.15 -4.44
CA SER A 142 -15.47 -0.64 -5.13
C SER A 142 -16.37 0.28 -5.95
N VAL A 143 -16.44 0.04 -7.25
CA VAL A 143 -17.21 0.84 -8.22
C VAL A 143 -18.28 -0.03 -8.84
N THR A 144 -19.54 0.26 -8.57
CA THR A 144 -20.68 -0.39 -9.24
C THR A 144 -21.17 0.49 -10.37
N VAL A 145 -21.11 -0.02 -11.59
CA VAL A 145 -21.66 0.64 -12.77
C VAL A 145 -22.95 -0.06 -13.16
N THR A 146 -24.01 0.71 -13.40
CA THR A 146 -25.28 0.22 -13.93
C THR A 146 -25.61 0.97 -15.21
N ARG A 147 -25.97 0.26 -16.28
CA ARG A 147 -26.47 0.88 -17.50
C ARG A 147 -27.97 1.12 -17.37
N THR A 148 -28.43 2.35 -17.58
CA THR A 148 -29.84 2.75 -17.44
C THR A 148 -30.51 3.11 -18.76
N ALA A 149 -29.75 3.30 -19.84
CA ALA A 149 -30.31 3.50 -21.17
C ALA A 149 -29.42 2.93 -22.28
N ALA A 150 -29.95 2.88 -23.52
CA ALA A 150 -29.17 2.52 -24.69
C ALA A 150 -28.05 3.55 -24.94
N VAL A 151 -26.92 3.06 -25.44
CA VAL A 151 -25.66 3.82 -25.67
C VAL A 151 -25.01 3.24 -26.91
N SER A 152 -24.49 4.11 -27.77
CA SER A 152 -23.67 3.75 -28.91
C SER A 152 -22.18 3.80 -28.55
N GLY A 153 -21.36 2.98 -29.23
CA GLY A 153 -19.92 2.93 -29.01
C GLY A 153 -19.51 2.07 -27.80
N THR A 154 -18.22 2.10 -27.50
CA THR A 154 -17.58 1.30 -26.44
C THR A 154 -16.92 2.22 -25.41
N PRO A 155 -17.70 2.85 -24.52
CA PRO A 155 -17.13 3.74 -23.52
C PRO A 155 -16.27 2.98 -22.52
N LEU A 156 -15.33 3.70 -21.92
CA LEU A 156 -14.42 3.20 -20.90
C LEU A 156 -14.71 3.90 -19.56
N MET A 157 -14.60 3.13 -18.48
CA MET A 157 -14.64 3.67 -17.12
C MET A 157 -13.23 4.07 -16.71
N ARG A 158 -13.06 5.30 -16.21
CA ARG A 158 -11.81 5.79 -15.62
C ARG A 158 -12.03 6.08 -14.15
N VAL A 159 -11.09 5.63 -13.32
CA VAL A 159 -11.10 5.82 -11.87
C VAL A 159 -9.88 6.64 -11.50
N ALA A 160 -10.08 7.86 -11.02
CA ALA A 160 -9.02 8.76 -10.58
C ALA A 160 -9.07 8.92 -9.05
N VAL A 161 -7.93 8.74 -8.38
CA VAL A 161 -7.74 9.13 -6.98
C VAL A 161 -7.20 10.54 -6.94
N CYS A 162 -7.82 11.40 -6.14
CA CYS A 162 -7.45 12.80 -5.95
C CYS A 162 -7.22 13.09 -4.46
N GLU A 163 -6.37 14.06 -4.15
CA GLU A 163 -6.35 14.71 -2.84
C GLU A 163 -7.23 15.95 -2.89
N LYS A 164 -8.32 15.94 -2.12
CA LYS A 164 -9.29 17.03 -2.07
C LYS A 164 -8.64 18.35 -1.68
N VAL A 165 -7.73 18.33 -0.70
CA VAL A 165 -6.99 19.50 -0.24
C VAL A 165 -5.55 19.10 0.08
N ILE A 166 -4.61 19.80 -0.58
CA ILE A 166 -3.18 19.80 -0.25
C ILE A 166 -2.84 21.22 0.21
N GLU A 167 -2.28 21.34 1.42
CA GLU A 167 -1.87 22.62 1.99
C GLU A 167 -0.36 22.62 2.27
N TRP A 168 0.32 23.67 1.83
CA TRP A 168 1.75 23.87 2.03
C TRP A 168 2.01 25.04 2.98
N LEU A 169 3.00 24.88 3.86
CA LEU A 169 3.44 25.95 4.78
C LEU A 169 3.96 27.19 4.00
N ALA A 170 4.62 26.95 2.87
CA ALA A 170 5.10 27.96 1.93
C ALA A 170 4.70 27.58 0.50
N PRO A 171 4.58 28.54 -0.43
CA PRO A 171 4.17 28.25 -1.80
C PRO A 171 5.13 27.25 -2.45
N PRO A 172 4.63 26.12 -3.00
CA PRO A 172 5.48 25.09 -3.62
C PRO A 172 6.00 25.48 -5.01
N GLY A 173 5.44 26.55 -5.59
CA GLY A 173 5.90 27.17 -6.84
C GLY A 173 5.90 28.69 -6.74
N THR A 174 6.16 29.37 -7.85
CA THR A 174 6.39 30.82 -7.87
C THR A 174 5.13 31.67 -7.89
N ASN A 175 3.93 31.08 -7.99
CA ASN A 175 2.68 31.85 -8.15
C ASN A 175 2.02 32.30 -6.84
N GLY A 176 2.55 31.86 -5.69
CA GLY A 176 2.09 32.27 -4.35
C GLY A 176 0.95 31.43 -3.75
N GLU A 177 0.34 30.50 -4.50
CA GLU A 177 -0.69 29.61 -3.97
C GLU A 177 -0.12 28.64 -2.93
N LYS A 178 -0.92 28.34 -1.89
CA LYS A 178 -0.56 27.37 -0.84
C LYS A 178 -1.55 26.22 -0.69
N VAL A 179 -2.77 26.40 -1.18
CA VAL A 179 -3.87 25.45 -1.03
C VAL A 179 -4.31 25.02 -2.41
N PHE A 180 -4.28 23.71 -2.65
CA PHE A 180 -4.62 23.12 -3.94
C PHE A 180 -5.74 22.11 -3.76
N HIS A 181 -6.70 22.11 -4.69
CA HIS A 181 -7.95 21.37 -4.54
C HIS A 181 -8.17 20.32 -5.63
N HIS A 182 -8.53 19.10 -5.19
CA HIS A 182 -8.81 17.91 -6.01
C HIS A 182 -7.64 17.53 -6.93
N VAL A 183 -6.42 17.59 -6.40
CA VAL A 183 -5.20 17.30 -7.15
C VAL A 183 -5.16 15.81 -7.48
N MET A 184 -5.11 15.49 -8.76
CA MET A 184 -5.04 14.12 -9.25
C MET A 184 -3.75 13.45 -8.76
N LYS A 185 -3.87 12.24 -8.21
CA LYS A 185 -2.76 11.43 -7.72
C LYS A 185 -2.52 10.19 -8.58
N LYS A 186 -3.59 9.50 -8.99
CA LYS A 186 -3.46 8.22 -9.70
C LYS A 186 -4.69 7.86 -10.51
N PHE A 187 -4.53 7.31 -11.71
CA PHE A 187 -5.56 6.52 -12.39
C PHE A 187 -5.45 5.03 -12.06
N LEU A 188 -6.60 4.40 -11.85
CA LEU A 188 -6.72 2.96 -11.59
C LEU A 188 -7.52 2.27 -12.71
N PRO A 189 -7.04 1.12 -13.23
CA PRO A 189 -5.70 0.56 -12.97
C PRO A 189 -4.58 1.41 -13.60
N ASN A 190 -4.93 2.23 -14.60
CA ASN A 190 -4.04 3.16 -15.31
C ASN A 190 -4.90 4.11 -16.19
N THR A 191 -4.25 4.97 -16.98
CA THR A 191 -4.90 6.00 -17.82
C THR A 191 -5.77 5.47 -18.97
N THR A 192 -5.58 4.22 -19.43
CA THR A 192 -6.40 3.65 -20.51
C THR A 192 -7.84 3.41 -20.07
N GLY A 193 -8.07 3.30 -18.75
CA GLY A 193 -9.38 2.96 -18.20
C GLY A 193 -9.71 1.47 -18.27
N THR A 194 -10.90 1.13 -17.82
CA THR A 194 -11.46 -0.22 -17.71
C THR A 194 -12.60 -0.38 -18.71
N ASN A 195 -12.58 -1.45 -19.49
CA ASN A 195 -13.67 -1.78 -20.41
C ASN A 195 -14.92 -2.22 -19.62
N ILE A 196 -16.07 -1.63 -19.96
CA ILE A 196 -17.37 -1.92 -19.33
C ILE A 196 -18.38 -2.53 -20.32
N SER A 197 -17.93 -3.05 -21.47
CA SER A 197 -18.78 -3.60 -22.53
C SER A 197 -19.65 -4.77 -22.10
N GLU A 198 -19.30 -5.46 -21.01
CA GLU A 198 -20.13 -6.51 -20.39
C GLU A 198 -21.44 -5.98 -19.80
N ILE A 199 -21.54 -4.66 -19.57
CA ILE A 199 -22.77 -3.98 -19.13
C ILE A 199 -23.57 -3.59 -20.39
N ASP A 200 -24.02 -4.61 -21.12
CA ASP A 200 -24.44 -4.54 -22.51
C ASP A 200 -25.91 -4.15 -22.74
N ALA A 201 -26.73 -4.09 -21.68
CA ALA A 201 -28.13 -3.72 -21.75
C ALA A 201 -28.59 -2.86 -20.55
N PRO A 202 -29.63 -2.01 -20.72
CA PRO A 202 -30.27 -1.32 -19.60
C PRO A 202 -30.70 -2.30 -18.50
N GLY A 203 -30.45 -1.94 -17.24
CA GLY A 203 -30.70 -2.76 -16.05
C GLY A 203 -29.56 -3.70 -15.66
N LYS A 204 -28.54 -3.90 -16.51
CA LYS A 204 -27.34 -4.66 -16.14
C LYS A 204 -26.41 -3.81 -15.27
N SER A 205 -25.76 -4.45 -14.30
CA SER A 205 -24.75 -3.84 -13.44
C SER A 205 -23.56 -4.77 -13.21
N LYS A 206 -22.40 -4.19 -12.90
CA LYS A 206 -21.19 -4.90 -12.50
C LYS A 206 -20.39 -4.06 -11.51
N THR A 207 -19.81 -4.72 -10.51
CA THR A 207 -18.91 -4.12 -9.54
C THR A 207 -17.45 -4.42 -9.91
N TYR A 208 -16.61 -3.40 -9.85
CA TYR A 208 -15.17 -3.46 -10.08
C TYR A 208 -14.46 -3.04 -8.80
N THR A 209 -13.43 -3.79 -8.41
CA THR A 209 -12.66 -3.50 -7.20
C THR A 209 -11.22 -3.15 -7.56
N PHE A 210 -10.72 -2.07 -6.99
CA PHE A 210 -9.35 -1.59 -7.14
C PHE A 210 -8.71 -1.43 -5.76
N VAL A 211 -7.40 -1.68 -5.67
CA VAL A 211 -6.62 -1.37 -4.47
C VAL A 211 -5.61 -0.29 -4.84
N TYR A 212 -5.70 0.85 -4.14
CA TYR A 212 -4.72 1.92 -4.23
C TYR A 212 -3.81 1.87 -3.01
N LYS A 213 -2.54 1.51 -3.23
CA LYS A 213 -1.50 1.72 -2.24
C LYS A 213 -1.09 3.19 -2.28
N PHE A 214 -1.12 3.86 -1.13
CA PHE A 214 -0.77 5.26 -1.04
C PHE A 214 0.68 5.45 -1.48
N ASP A 215 0.84 6.28 -2.51
CA ASP A 215 2.13 6.62 -3.09
C ASP A 215 2.13 8.12 -3.37
N LYS A 216 3.11 8.81 -2.78
CA LYS A 216 3.26 10.28 -2.84
C LYS A 216 1.97 11.04 -2.49
N VAL A 217 1.25 10.58 -1.49
CA VAL A 217 0.08 11.24 -0.89
C VAL A 217 0.55 12.12 0.27
N TYR A 218 0.14 13.37 0.30
CA TYR A 218 0.50 14.32 1.36
C TYR A 218 -0.39 14.17 2.59
N ASN A 219 -1.69 13.92 2.40
CA ASN A 219 -2.65 13.67 3.47
C ASN A 219 -3.71 12.66 3.03
N PHE A 220 -3.53 11.39 3.40
CA PHE A 220 -4.45 10.32 3.03
C PHE A 220 -5.87 10.51 3.57
N ARG A 221 -6.04 11.36 4.61
CA ARG A 221 -7.34 11.68 5.21
C ARG A 221 -8.23 12.53 4.29
N ASN A 222 -7.62 13.15 3.28
CA ASN A 222 -8.30 14.01 2.31
C ASN A 222 -8.44 13.34 0.93
N LEU A 223 -8.43 12.01 0.85
CA LEU A 223 -8.56 11.31 -0.42
C LEU A 223 -10.01 11.30 -0.93
N GLU A 224 -10.13 11.36 -2.25
CA GLU A 224 -11.36 11.30 -3.00
C GLU A 224 -11.16 10.40 -4.21
N THR A 225 -12.19 9.62 -4.53
CA THR A 225 -12.26 8.85 -5.77
C THR A 225 -13.22 9.54 -6.72
N VAL A 226 -12.78 9.86 -7.93
CA VAL A 226 -13.61 10.34 -9.03
C VAL A 226 -13.67 9.28 -10.11
N VAL A 227 -14.88 8.83 -10.45
CA VAL A 227 -15.12 7.86 -11.53
C VAL A 227 -15.89 8.53 -12.64
N PHE A 228 -15.50 8.28 -13.89
CA PHE A 228 -16.25 8.77 -15.04
C PHE A 228 -16.25 7.76 -16.19
N ILE A 229 -17.31 7.79 -16.99
CA ILE A 229 -17.50 6.94 -18.17
C ILE A 229 -17.40 7.82 -19.41
N GLN A 230 -16.40 7.57 -20.25
CA GLN A 230 -16.07 8.41 -21.41
C GLN A 230 -15.92 7.57 -22.68
N ASN A 231 -16.39 8.10 -23.81
CA ASN A 231 -16.14 7.54 -25.13
C ASN A 231 -14.90 8.22 -25.74
N ASP A 232 -13.85 7.46 -26.05
CA ASP A 232 -12.61 8.05 -26.56
C ASP A 232 -12.69 8.54 -28.01
N ALA A 233 -13.62 8.02 -28.81
CA ALA A 233 -13.78 8.46 -30.19
C ALA A 233 -14.44 9.85 -30.27
N THR A 234 -15.39 10.13 -29.36
CA THR A 234 -16.15 11.40 -29.34
C THR A 234 -15.70 12.34 -28.21
N LYS A 235 -14.85 11.86 -27.30
CA LYS A 235 -14.49 12.44 -26.00
C LYS A 235 -15.68 12.62 -25.04
N GLU A 236 -16.90 12.30 -25.43
CA GLU A 236 -18.12 12.51 -24.63
C GLU A 236 -18.03 11.80 -23.27
N VAL A 237 -18.31 12.55 -22.20
CA VAL A 237 -18.47 12.01 -20.84
C VAL A 237 -19.94 11.72 -20.59
N TYR A 238 -20.29 10.44 -20.44
CA TYR A 238 -21.67 10.01 -20.23
C TYR A 238 -22.13 10.24 -18.78
N GLN A 239 -21.25 9.93 -17.82
CA GLN A 239 -21.51 10.05 -16.39
C GLN A 239 -20.20 10.31 -15.64
N ALA A 240 -20.30 11.02 -14.52
CA ALA A 240 -19.28 11.04 -13.49
C ALA A 240 -19.91 10.81 -12.11
N GLU A 241 -19.10 10.41 -11.14
CA GLU A 241 -19.44 10.42 -9.72
C GLU A 241 -18.15 10.57 -8.92
N ASN A 242 -18.25 11.09 -7.69
CA ASN A 242 -17.14 11.12 -6.76
C ASN A 242 -17.59 10.74 -5.36
N GLU A 243 -16.69 10.11 -4.60
CA GLU A 243 -16.93 9.75 -3.22
C GLU A 243 -15.68 10.01 -2.40
N TYR A 244 -15.87 10.52 -1.17
CA TYR A 244 -14.77 10.81 -0.27
C TYR A 244 -14.33 9.54 0.48
N LEU A 245 -13.07 9.47 0.88
CA LEU A 245 -12.66 8.47 1.86
C LEU A 245 -13.17 8.91 3.23
N THR A 246 -14.19 8.22 3.74
CA THR A 246 -14.68 8.45 5.10
C THR A 246 -13.89 7.59 6.08
N LEU A 247 -13.29 8.24 7.09
CA LEU A 247 -12.54 7.58 8.16
C LEU A 247 -13.30 7.75 9.47
N THR A 248 -13.92 6.66 9.94
CA THR A 248 -14.69 6.63 11.19
C THR A 248 -13.83 6.03 12.29
N PRO A 249 -13.67 6.69 13.45
CA PRO A 249 -12.92 6.12 14.56
C PRO A 249 -13.65 4.94 15.18
N ASN A 250 -12.88 3.94 15.60
CA ASN A 250 -13.39 2.90 16.48
C ASN A 250 -13.71 3.49 17.88
N PRO A 251 -14.75 3.00 18.57
CA PRO A 251 -15.13 3.54 19.87
C PRO A 251 -14.16 3.07 20.96
N GLY A 252 -13.41 3.98 21.58
CA GLY A 252 -12.48 3.70 22.67
C GLY A 252 -11.00 3.81 22.29
N ASN A 253 -10.17 3.06 22.98
CA ASN A 253 -8.73 2.98 22.73
C ASN A 253 -8.47 1.98 21.61
N ASP A 254 -8.01 2.47 20.46
CA ASP A 254 -7.70 1.61 19.32
C ASP A 254 -6.45 2.13 18.62
N VAL A 255 -5.42 1.29 18.56
CA VAL A 255 -4.14 1.57 17.92
C VAL A 255 -3.89 0.54 16.83
N SER A 256 -3.24 0.92 15.74
CA SER A 256 -2.81 -0.01 14.71
C SER A 256 -1.32 0.16 14.41
N ILE A 257 -0.62 -0.95 14.20
CA ILE A 257 0.76 -0.93 13.70
C ILE A 257 0.72 -0.74 12.18
N LYS A 258 1.16 0.44 11.72
CA LYS A 258 1.31 0.71 10.28
C LYS A 258 2.55 0.07 9.69
N GLN A 259 3.64 0.10 10.46
CA GLN A 259 4.94 -0.40 10.04
C GLN A 259 5.80 -0.68 11.26
N SER A 260 6.67 -1.67 11.16
CA SER A 260 7.74 -1.88 12.13
C SER A 260 9.00 -2.34 11.39
N SER A 261 10.13 -2.25 12.06
CA SER A 261 11.41 -2.74 11.57
C SER A 261 12.25 -3.20 12.75
N ALA A 262 12.92 -4.33 12.57
CA ALA A 262 13.91 -4.79 13.53
C ALA A 262 15.18 -3.91 13.48
N SER A 263 15.44 -3.26 12.34
CA SER A 263 16.42 -2.18 12.24
C SER A 263 15.82 -0.91 12.84
N GLY A 264 16.65 0.00 13.35
CA GLY A 264 16.21 1.33 13.78
C GLY A 264 15.74 2.22 12.62
N VAL A 265 15.71 1.69 11.40
CA VAL A 265 15.30 2.36 10.16
C VAL A 265 14.22 1.54 9.47
N PHE A 266 13.12 2.17 9.08
CA PHE A 266 12.06 1.52 8.31
C PHE A 266 12.57 1.05 6.94
N GLY A 267 12.19 -0.17 6.56
CA GLY A 267 12.57 -0.79 5.28
C GLY A 267 13.99 -1.36 5.24
N ASP A 268 14.82 -1.08 6.25
CA ASP A 268 16.12 -1.73 6.39
C ASP A 268 15.96 -3.11 7.03
N THR A 269 16.44 -4.14 6.33
CA THR A 269 16.33 -5.55 6.73
C THR A 269 17.68 -6.16 7.06
N LEU A 270 18.76 -5.38 7.04
CA LEU A 270 20.11 -5.86 7.31
C LEU A 270 20.57 -5.39 8.70
N ILE A 271 20.82 -6.33 9.60
CA ILE A 271 21.31 -6.01 10.95
C ILE A 271 22.71 -6.55 11.14
N CYS A 272 23.60 -5.71 11.65
CA CYS A 272 24.94 -6.11 12.03
C CYS A 272 25.04 -6.26 13.55
N GLY A 273 25.47 -7.44 13.99
CA GLY A 273 25.73 -7.73 15.39
C GLY A 273 24.64 -8.48 16.12
N THR A 274 24.77 -8.48 17.45
CA THR A 274 23.91 -9.21 18.39
C THR A 274 22.94 -8.29 19.11
N GLN A 275 22.86 -7.03 18.68
CA GLN A 275 21.97 -6.03 19.28
C GLN A 275 21.37 -5.16 18.19
N THR A 276 20.10 -4.79 18.36
CA THR A 276 19.44 -3.78 17.53
C THR A 276 18.50 -2.93 18.37
N SER A 277 18.18 -1.72 17.89
CA SER A 277 17.15 -0.85 18.47
C SER A 277 16.00 -0.74 17.46
N PRO A 278 14.94 -1.55 17.59
CA PRO A 278 13.85 -1.56 16.62
C PRO A 278 13.08 -0.23 16.56
N ILE A 279 12.28 -0.05 15.50
CA ILE A 279 11.37 1.08 15.36
C ILE A 279 9.97 0.59 14.95
N VAL A 280 8.93 1.22 15.51
CA VAL A 280 7.53 0.95 15.17
C VAL A 280 6.78 2.26 14.89
N LYS A 281 6.00 2.28 13.81
CA LYS A 281 5.06 3.34 13.47
C LYS A 281 3.66 2.87 13.83
N VAL A 282 3.04 3.57 14.76
CA VAL A 282 1.66 3.32 15.21
C VAL A 282 0.73 4.45 14.75
N ILE A 283 -0.55 4.17 14.58
CA ILE A 283 -1.61 5.15 14.31
C ILE A 283 -2.76 4.96 15.27
N ASN A 284 -3.36 6.05 15.77
CA ASN A 284 -4.59 5.97 16.56
C ASN A 284 -5.79 5.83 15.63
N THR A 285 -6.52 4.72 15.75
CA THR A 285 -7.71 4.41 14.96
C THR A 285 -8.98 4.51 15.79
N GLY A 286 -8.84 4.80 17.08
CA GLY A 286 -9.92 5.05 18.03
C GLY A 286 -10.29 6.52 18.17
N ASN A 287 -11.39 6.78 18.89
CA ASN A 287 -11.84 8.14 19.21
C ASN A 287 -11.21 8.69 20.50
N ALA A 288 -10.57 7.85 21.32
CA ALA A 288 -9.83 8.27 22.50
C ALA A 288 -8.38 8.59 22.12
N ASN A 289 -7.83 9.70 22.59
CA ASN A 289 -6.41 9.99 22.39
C ASN A 289 -5.55 8.94 23.10
N ILE A 290 -4.53 8.43 22.41
CA ILE A 290 -3.56 7.51 23.01
C ILE A 290 -2.51 8.32 23.76
N THR A 291 -2.42 8.09 25.06
CA THR A 291 -1.49 8.75 25.98
C THR A 291 -0.42 7.83 26.53
N ALA A 292 -0.66 6.52 26.51
CA ALA A 292 0.30 5.50 26.89
C ALA A 292 0.14 4.21 26.07
N LEU A 293 1.25 3.52 25.79
CA LEU A 293 1.29 2.21 25.14
C LEU A 293 2.22 1.25 25.89
N GLU A 294 1.80 0.01 26.06
CA GLU A 294 2.66 -1.11 26.48
C GLU A 294 3.03 -1.95 25.26
N ILE A 295 4.28 -1.85 24.83
CA ILE A 295 4.79 -2.50 23.62
C ILE A 295 5.69 -3.67 24.00
N ALA A 296 5.28 -4.89 23.69
CA ALA A 296 6.06 -6.10 23.90
C ALA A 296 6.74 -6.53 22.59
N TYR A 297 8.01 -6.96 22.66
CA TYR A 297 8.76 -7.39 21.48
C TYR A 297 9.82 -8.42 21.83
N SER A 298 10.14 -9.30 20.89
CA SER A 298 11.24 -10.26 21.01
C SER A 298 11.88 -10.56 19.66
N ILE A 299 13.11 -11.07 19.69
CA ILE A 299 13.82 -11.52 18.49
C ILE A 299 14.10 -13.02 18.60
N ASN A 300 13.85 -13.75 17.52
CA ASN A 300 14.12 -15.19 17.37
C ASN A 300 13.51 -16.05 18.49
N GLY A 301 12.32 -15.68 18.96
CA GLY A 301 11.64 -16.38 20.07
C GLY A 301 12.33 -16.23 21.43
N GLY A 302 13.30 -15.32 21.55
CA GLY A 302 13.99 -15.02 22.81
C GLY A 302 13.10 -14.34 23.86
N PRO A 303 13.68 -13.92 25.00
CA PRO A 303 12.96 -13.26 26.06
C PRO A 303 12.20 -12.03 25.56
N ILE A 304 10.95 -11.89 26.01
CA ILE A 304 10.12 -10.73 25.68
C ILE A 304 10.62 -9.52 26.46
N GLN A 305 10.89 -8.44 25.73
CA GLN A 305 11.11 -7.11 26.30
C GLN A 305 9.81 -6.30 26.23
N THR A 306 9.59 -5.46 27.23
CA THR A 306 8.43 -4.57 27.29
C THR A 306 8.90 -3.13 27.40
N HIS A 307 8.37 -2.27 26.54
CA HIS A 307 8.59 -0.83 26.55
C HIS A 307 7.29 -0.09 26.88
N GLN A 308 7.36 0.83 27.84
CA GLN A 308 6.27 1.73 28.20
C GLN A 308 6.50 3.06 27.48
N TRP A 309 5.62 3.40 26.55
CA TRP A 309 5.63 4.66 25.84
C TRP A 309 4.57 5.61 26.41
N SER A 310 4.86 6.91 26.44
CA SER A 310 3.89 7.96 26.80
C SER A 310 3.95 9.14 25.84
N GLY A 311 2.82 9.81 25.64
CA GLY A 311 2.70 10.95 24.73
C GLY A 311 1.25 11.35 24.46
N ASN A 312 0.95 11.78 23.25
CA ASN A 312 -0.42 12.03 22.79
C ASN A 312 -0.51 11.77 21.28
N ILE A 313 -1.27 10.75 20.89
CA ILE A 313 -1.59 10.44 19.49
C ILE A 313 -3.09 10.63 19.32
N ALA A 314 -3.48 11.72 18.64
CA ALA A 314 -4.88 11.99 18.31
C ALA A 314 -5.36 11.05 17.19
N PHE A 315 -6.67 10.96 16.99
CA PHE A 315 -7.25 10.15 15.92
C PHE A 315 -6.58 10.42 14.56
N LEU A 316 -6.17 9.36 13.88
CA LEU A 316 -5.45 9.34 12.60
C LEU A 316 -4.10 10.07 12.58
N GLU A 317 -3.56 10.46 13.72
CA GLU A 317 -2.16 10.83 13.84
C GLU A 317 -1.32 9.57 13.99
N ASP A 318 -0.13 9.57 13.39
CA ASP A 318 0.85 8.51 13.52
C ASP A 318 2.03 8.91 14.39
N LYS A 319 2.71 7.92 14.95
CA LYS A 319 3.91 8.14 15.76
C LYS A 319 4.94 7.06 15.51
N ASP A 320 6.15 7.52 15.21
CA ASP A 320 7.33 6.67 15.19
C ASP A 320 7.89 6.58 16.62
N ILE A 321 8.04 5.35 17.09
CA ILE A 321 8.52 4.99 18.42
C ILE A 321 9.75 4.11 18.24
N THR A 322 10.91 4.63 18.64
CA THR A 322 12.14 3.83 18.74
C THR A 322 12.08 3.01 20.02
N LEU A 323 12.22 1.69 19.88
CA LEU A 323 12.23 0.76 20.99
C LEU A 323 13.65 0.66 21.58
N PRO A 324 13.77 0.40 22.89
CA PRO A 324 15.05 0.12 23.52
C PRO A 324 15.83 -1.02 22.82
N ALA A 325 17.15 -0.98 22.98
CA ALA A 325 18.02 -1.94 22.33
C ALA A 325 17.82 -3.35 22.91
N ILE A 326 17.57 -4.33 22.05
CA ILE A 326 17.40 -5.75 22.38
C ILE A 326 18.60 -6.56 21.92
N GLN A 327 19.10 -7.42 22.81
CA GLN A 327 20.16 -8.39 22.51
C GLN A 327 19.54 -9.66 21.91
N PHE A 328 20.22 -10.27 20.95
CA PHE A 328 19.77 -11.49 20.28
C PHE A 328 20.96 -12.28 19.71
N THR A 329 20.72 -13.57 19.48
CA THR A 329 21.68 -14.42 18.76
C THR A 329 21.30 -14.45 17.27
N PRO A 330 22.17 -13.93 16.38
CA PRO A 330 21.87 -13.87 14.95
C PRO A 330 21.93 -15.27 14.31
N PHE A 331 20.84 -15.64 13.65
CA PHE A 331 20.75 -16.85 12.84
C PHE A 331 21.22 -16.56 11.42
N LYS A 332 21.97 -17.50 10.84
CA LYS A 332 22.55 -17.34 9.50
C LYS A 332 21.50 -17.09 8.41
N ASP A 333 20.39 -17.83 8.46
CA ASP A 333 19.45 -17.92 7.33
C ASP A 333 18.22 -17.04 7.49
N ALA A 334 17.60 -17.01 8.67
CA ALA A 334 16.41 -16.19 8.93
C ALA A 334 16.37 -15.71 10.38
N ASN A 335 16.14 -14.41 10.57
CA ASN A 335 15.83 -13.83 11.88
C ASN A 335 14.47 -13.16 11.82
N THR A 336 13.75 -13.19 12.93
CA THR A 336 12.44 -12.58 13.06
C THR A 336 12.35 -11.77 14.32
N MET A 337 11.72 -10.59 14.23
CA MET A 337 11.25 -9.84 15.38
C MET A 337 9.73 -9.94 15.43
N THR A 338 9.20 -10.29 16.58
CA THR A 338 7.77 -10.17 16.89
C THR A 338 7.54 -8.94 17.75
N LEU A 339 6.42 -8.26 17.51
CA LEU A 339 5.99 -7.10 18.29
C LEU A 339 4.48 -7.15 18.49
N ASP A 340 4.04 -6.83 19.69
CA ASP A 340 2.65 -6.86 20.14
C ASP A 340 2.36 -5.66 21.07
N ILE A 341 1.35 -4.85 20.76
CA ILE A 341 0.87 -3.78 21.65
C ILE A 341 -0.18 -4.36 22.59
N ARG A 342 0.16 -4.45 23.88
CA ARG A 342 -0.65 -5.18 24.87
C ARG A 342 -1.67 -4.34 25.61
N LYS A 343 -1.36 -3.06 25.81
CA LYS A 343 -2.22 -2.11 26.52
C LYS A 343 -2.16 -0.75 25.86
N VAL A 344 -3.32 -0.11 25.76
CA VAL A 344 -3.51 1.26 25.28
C VAL A 344 -4.18 2.05 26.38
N ASN A 345 -3.54 3.10 26.88
CA ASN A 345 -4.00 3.85 28.06
C ASN A 345 -4.27 2.95 29.30
N GLY A 346 -3.51 1.86 29.44
CA GLY A 346 -3.68 0.87 30.51
C GLY A 346 -4.89 -0.07 30.36
N GLN A 347 -5.64 0.03 29.25
CA GLN A 347 -6.79 -0.81 28.93
C GLN A 347 -6.48 -1.73 27.74
N ASP A 348 -7.35 -2.71 27.50
CA ASP A 348 -7.31 -3.51 26.28
C ASP A 348 -7.68 -2.65 25.06
N ASP A 349 -7.08 -3.01 23.94
CA ASP A 349 -7.34 -2.42 22.64
C ASP A 349 -8.63 -2.99 22.00
N ILE A 350 -9.33 -2.18 21.22
CA ILE A 350 -10.62 -2.56 20.62
C ILE A 350 -10.46 -3.59 19.49
N GLU A 351 -9.36 -3.55 18.72
CA GLU A 351 -9.12 -4.47 17.60
C GLU A 351 -7.74 -5.16 17.73
N PRO A 352 -7.57 -6.13 18.66
CA PRO A 352 -6.26 -6.74 18.93
C PRO A 352 -5.51 -7.31 17.72
N GLY A 353 -6.19 -7.62 16.62
CA GLY A 353 -5.59 -8.15 15.39
C GLY A 353 -4.67 -7.17 14.66
N ASN A 354 -4.80 -5.86 14.90
CA ASN A 354 -3.97 -4.81 14.27
C ASN A 354 -2.75 -4.39 15.13
N ASN A 355 -2.59 -4.99 16.30
CA ASN A 355 -1.55 -4.68 17.29
C ASN A 355 -0.29 -5.53 17.16
N GLN A 356 -0.25 -6.42 16.17
CA GLN A 356 0.79 -7.41 16.03
C GLN A 356 1.55 -7.22 14.72
N SER A 357 2.86 -7.41 14.78
CA SER A 357 3.70 -7.43 13.59
C SER A 357 4.84 -8.44 13.72
N ILE A 358 5.26 -8.97 12.56
CA ILE A 358 6.40 -9.86 12.43
C ILE A 358 7.30 -9.29 11.34
N ASN A 359 8.56 -9.03 11.68
CA ASN A 359 9.54 -8.49 10.75
C ASN A 359 10.65 -9.49 10.54
N SER A 360 10.88 -9.87 9.28
CA SER A 360 12.04 -10.67 8.90
C SER A 360 13.23 -9.77 8.61
N PHE A 361 14.40 -10.17 9.08
CA PHE A 361 15.65 -9.50 8.78
C PHE A 361 16.78 -10.53 8.60
N VAL A 362 17.84 -10.10 7.92
CA VAL A 362 19.02 -10.91 7.66
C VAL A 362 20.21 -10.34 8.43
N PRO A 363 21.11 -11.19 8.95
CA PRO A 363 22.33 -10.68 9.54
C PRO A 363 23.28 -10.23 8.42
N THR A 364 24.23 -9.37 8.75
CA THR A 364 25.37 -9.15 7.85
C THR A 364 26.13 -10.46 7.60
N PRO A 365 26.62 -10.71 6.36
CA PRO A 365 27.51 -11.83 6.11
C PRO A 365 28.69 -11.83 7.09
N SER A 366 29.02 -12.99 7.63
CA SER A 366 30.08 -13.15 8.63
C SER A 366 31.33 -13.81 8.03
N THR A 367 32.50 -13.35 8.46
CA THR A 367 33.83 -13.86 8.10
C THR A 367 34.69 -14.03 9.36
N THR A 368 35.89 -14.56 9.22
CA THR A 368 36.82 -14.75 10.34
C THR A 368 37.66 -13.49 10.59
N THR A 369 38.48 -13.47 11.64
CA THR A 369 39.31 -12.29 11.96
C THR A 369 40.45 -12.08 10.96
N ASN A 370 40.84 -13.12 10.22
CA ASN A 370 41.86 -13.06 9.18
C ASN A 370 41.22 -13.29 7.82
N SER A 371 40.64 -12.24 7.24
CA SER A 371 39.90 -12.32 5.97
C SER A 371 40.72 -11.78 4.80
N THR A 372 40.28 -12.07 3.58
CA THR A 372 40.83 -11.46 2.37
C THR A 372 39.74 -10.71 1.61
N PHE A 373 39.99 -9.44 1.33
CA PHE A 373 39.25 -8.67 0.33
C PHE A 373 39.91 -8.83 -1.04
N GLU A 374 39.12 -9.10 -2.07
CA GLU A 374 39.58 -9.08 -3.46
C GLU A 374 38.69 -8.14 -4.27
N LEU A 375 39.29 -7.19 -4.98
CA LEU A 375 38.61 -6.40 -6.01
C LEU A 375 39.28 -6.68 -7.36
N LYS A 376 38.48 -7.07 -8.36
CA LYS A 376 38.92 -7.20 -9.74
C LYS A 376 38.28 -6.08 -10.58
N PRO A 377 39.03 -5.03 -10.95
CA PRO A 377 38.56 -4.02 -11.88
C PRO A 377 38.23 -4.62 -13.26
N ALA A 378 37.33 -3.98 -14.01
CA ALA A 378 37.00 -4.38 -15.37
C ALA A 378 37.58 -3.41 -16.41
N ALA A 379 36.74 -2.84 -17.29
CA ALA A 379 37.17 -2.09 -18.47
C ALA A 379 37.79 -0.72 -18.15
N GLN A 380 37.51 -0.12 -16.99
CA GLN A 380 37.97 1.23 -16.62
C GLN A 380 38.59 1.23 -15.21
N PRO A 381 39.76 0.59 -15.03
CA PRO A 381 40.37 0.41 -13.71
C PRO A 381 40.74 1.71 -12.99
N THR A 382 40.97 2.79 -13.73
CA THR A 382 41.25 4.14 -13.19
C THR A 382 40.00 4.86 -12.68
N GLN A 383 38.81 4.26 -12.83
CA GLN A 383 37.53 4.81 -12.40
C GLN A 383 36.95 4.03 -11.21
N ILE A 384 37.70 3.11 -10.61
CA ILE A 384 37.24 2.32 -9.47
C ILE A 384 38.25 2.36 -8.31
N SER A 385 37.74 2.62 -7.11
CA SER A 385 38.51 2.61 -5.86
C SER A 385 37.66 2.04 -4.72
N PHE A 386 38.28 1.61 -3.64
CA PHE A 386 37.56 1.11 -2.46
C PHE A 386 38.15 1.66 -1.15
N LYS A 387 37.30 1.70 -0.14
CA LYS A 387 37.65 1.92 1.28
C LYS A 387 36.89 0.90 2.12
N ILE A 388 37.53 0.38 3.16
CA ILE A 388 36.93 -0.50 4.16
C ILE A 388 37.05 0.20 5.50
N TYR A 389 35.93 0.31 6.19
CA TYR A 389 35.81 0.97 7.48
C TYR A 389 35.47 -0.04 8.57
N ASP A 390 35.95 0.18 9.79
CA ASP A 390 35.47 -0.47 11.01
C ASP A 390 34.16 0.15 11.53
N ASP A 391 33.70 -0.32 12.70
CA ASP A 391 32.48 0.14 13.36
C ASP A 391 32.57 1.55 13.94
N GLN A 392 33.77 2.13 13.99
CA GLN A 392 34.04 3.51 14.40
C GLN A 392 34.25 4.44 13.19
N ASN A 393 34.02 3.95 11.97
CA ASN A 393 34.29 4.63 10.70
C ASN A 393 35.77 4.96 10.45
N VAL A 394 36.70 4.22 11.06
CA VAL A 394 38.14 4.32 10.76
C VAL A 394 38.44 3.47 9.53
N ILE A 395 39.23 4.01 8.59
CA ILE A 395 39.66 3.28 7.40
C ILE A 395 40.70 2.24 7.81
N ILE A 396 40.41 0.96 7.58
CA ILE A 396 41.31 -0.16 7.85
C ILE A 396 41.98 -0.70 6.58
N ALA A 397 41.43 -0.40 5.41
CA ALA A 397 42.02 -0.70 4.11
C ALA A 397 41.47 0.23 3.04
N GLU A 398 42.29 0.60 2.07
CA GLU A 398 41.86 1.34 0.89
C GLU A 398 42.71 1.00 -0.32
N GLY A 399 42.21 1.31 -1.51
CA GLY A 399 42.97 1.09 -2.73
C GLY A 399 42.30 1.70 -3.96
N GLY A 400 43.12 1.91 -4.98
CA GLY A 400 42.73 2.55 -6.22
C GLY A 400 42.81 4.09 -6.16
N PRO A 401 42.55 4.79 -7.28
CA PRO A 401 42.24 4.22 -8.60
C PRO A 401 43.33 3.31 -9.15
N PHE A 402 42.97 2.30 -9.95
CA PHE A 402 43.92 1.27 -10.41
C PHE A 402 44.41 1.53 -11.84
N THR A 403 45.61 1.04 -12.14
CA THR A 403 46.25 1.18 -13.46
C THR A 403 46.00 0.00 -14.40
N ASP A 404 45.51 -1.13 -13.87
CA ASP A 404 45.29 -2.37 -14.61
C ASP A 404 44.02 -3.09 -14.12
N ASN A 405 43.59 -4.12 -14.85
CA ASN A 405 42.41 -4.92 -14.55
C ASN A 405 42.73 -6.24 -13.79
N LEU A 406 43.92 -6.32 -13.19
CA LEU A 406 44.31 -7.47 -12.38
C LEU A 406 43.61 -7.44 -11.03
N ALA A 407 43.32 -8.62 -10.48
CA ALA A 407 42.73 -8.73 -9.16
C ALA A 407 43.67 -8.15 -8.09
N LYS A 408 43.12 -7.30 -7.23
CA LYS A 408 43.81 -6.67 -6.10
C LYS A 408 43.32 -7.33 -4.83
N ARG A 409 44.25 -7.97 -4.11
CA ARG A 409 43.96 -8.67 -2.85
C ARG A 409 44.54 -7.90 -1.67
N VAL A 410 43.75 -7.79 -0.61
CA VAL A 410 44.15 -7.17 0.66
C VAL A 410 43.76 -8.10 1.80
N THR A 411 44.74 -8.47 2.61
CA THR A 411 44.50 -9.19 3.87
C THR A 411 43.95 -8.22 4.91
N LEU A 412 42.88 -8.61 5.57
CA LEU A 412 42.20 -7.83 6.60
C LEU A 412 42.45 -8.47 7.97
N ASN A 413 43.05 -7.70 8.88
CA ASN A 413 43.20 -8.05 10.28
C ASN A 413 42.03 -7.45 11.06
N LEU A 414 40.94 -8.20 11.14
CA LEU A 414 39.68 -7.78 11.74
C LEU A 414 39.64 -8.14 13.22
N GLN A 415 38.98 -7.29 14.01
CA GLN A 415 38.59 -7.59 15.38
C GLN A 415 37.35 -8.49 15.41
N LYS A 416 37.28 -9.35 16.44
CA LYS A 416 36.16 -10.26 16.70
C LYS A 416 34.91 -9.49 17.14
N ASP A 417 33.73 -9.99 16.76
CA ASP A 417 32.42 -9.46 17.17
C ASP A 417 32.25 -7.97 16.79
N LYS A 418 32.66 -7.63 15.56
CA LYS A 418 32.64 -6.28 15.00
C LYS A 418 31.97 -6.20 13.63
N CYS A 419 31.48 -5.01 13.33
CA CYS A 419 30.89 -4.65 12.04
C CYS A 419 31.88 -3.89 11.17
N TYR A 420 31.81 -4.13 9.86
CA TYR A 420 32.66 -3.48 8.88
C TYR A 420 31.84 -3.04 7.67
N LYS A 421 32.29 -1.98 7.01
CA LYS A 421 31.63 -1.40 5.83
C LYS A 421 32.63 -1.31 4.68
N ILE A 422 32.34 -1.96 3.57
CA ILE A 422 33.06 -1.77 2.31
C ILE A 422 32.33 -0.68 1.54
N THR A 423 33.08 0.28 1.03
CA THR A 423 32.61 1.30 0.11
C THR A 423 33.44 1.24 -1.17
N VAL A 424 32.79 1.05 -2.31
CA VAL A 424 33.43 1.09 -3.64
C VAL A 424 32.89 2.28 -4.40
N ILE A 425 33.78 3.11 -4.94
CA ILE A 425 33.42 4.26 -5.76
C ILE A 425 33.67 3.88 -7.22
N ASN A 426 32.68 4.10 -8.08
CA ASN A 426 32.78 3.85 -9.51
C ASN A 426 32.39 5.09 -10.32
N GLY A 427 33.27 5.50 -11.23
CA GLY A 427 33.08 6.65 -12.11
C GLY A 427 32.35 6.35 -13.43
N THR A 428 31.98 5.09 -13.69
CA THR A 428 31.35 4.70 -14.97
C THR A 428 29.90 4.26 -14.79
N SER A 429 29.08 4.34 -15.84
CA SER A 429 27.70 3.85 -15.82
C SER A 429 27.58 2.34 -16.08
N SER A 430 28.61 1.73 -16.69
CA SER A 430 28.70 0.31 -17.01
C SER A 430 29.25 -0.53 -15.84
N LEU A 431 29.20 -1.86 -15.99
CA LEU A 431 29.92 -2.78 -15.08
C LEU A 431 31.42 -2.46 -15.09
N ASN A 432 31.98 -2.17 -13.91
CA ASN A 432 33.39 -1.80 -13.79
C ASN A 432 34.18 -2.55 -12.71
N GLY A 433 33.65 -3.67 -12.24
CA GLY A 433 34.41 -4.59 -11.39
C GLY A 433 33.53 -5.53 -10.58
N THR A 434 34.20 -6.45 -9.89
CA THR A 434 33.58 -7.33 -8.89
C THR A 434 34.49 -7.38 -7.68
N TYR A 435 33.91 -7.27 -6.48
CA TYR A 435 34.64 -7.51 -5.23
C TYR A 435 34.07 -8.68 -4.43
N LYS A 436 34.93 -9.27 -3.60
CA LYS A 436 34.68 -10.46 -2.81
C LYS A 436 35.31 -10.35 -1.43
N ILE A 437 34.72 -11.03 -0.45
CA ILE A 437 35.32 -11.32 0.85
C ILE A 437 35.50 -12.83 0.97
N PHE A 438 36.67 -13.25 1.40
CA PHE A 438 37.02 -14.62 1.75
C PHE A 438 37.36 -14.72 3.24
N ASP A 439 37.06 -15.86 3.84
CA ASP A 439 37.58 -16.20 5.17
C ASP A 439 39.06 -16.66 5.12
N ASP A 440 39.60 -17.00 6.29
CA ASP A 440 40.94 -17.53 6.52
C ASP A 440 41.20 -18.89 5.84
N GLN A 441 40.15 -19.58 5.41
CA GLN A 441 40.19 -20.85 4.69
C GLN A 441 40.02 -20.67 3.18
N ASN A 442 39.98 -19.43 2.68
CA ASN A 442 39.69 -19.06 1.30
C ASN A 442 38.28 -19.42 0.80
N ASN A 443 37.31 -19.67 1.69
CA ASN A 443 35.92 -19.79 1.29
C ASN A 443 35.36 -18.39 0.99
N GLN A 444 34.65 -18.26 -0.13
CA GLN A 444 34.01 -17.00 -0.50
C GLN A 444 32.76 -16.76 0.37
N ILE A 445 32.78 -15.71 1.18
CA ILE A 445 31.65 -15.31 2.02
C ILE A 445 30.58 -14.61 1.19
N PHE A 446 30.99 -13.67 0.34
CA PHE A 446 30.10 -13.04 -0.63
C PHE A 446 30.86 -12.46 -1.82
N GLN A 447 30.10 -12.09 -2.85
CA GLN A 447 30.57 -11.31 -3.99
C GLN A 447 29.58 -10.21 -4.35
N GLN A 448 30.08 -9.13 -4.96
CA GLN A 448 29.29 -8.01 -5.41
C GLN A 448 29.82 -7.46 -6.72
N ARG A 449 28.93 -7.25 -7.70
CA ARG A 449 29.24 -6.53 -8.95
C ARG A 449 29.08 -5.03 -8.74
N VAL A 450 29.96 -4.26 -9.37
CA VAL A 450 29.97 -2.79 -9.33
C VAL A 450 29.48 -2.30 -10.68
N ILE A 451 28.25 -1.78 -10.73
CA ILE A 451 27.56 -1.36 -11.95
C ILE A 451 26.87 -0.02 -11.68
N GLY A 452 27.03 0.94 -12.58
CA GLY A 452 26.48 2.28 -12.41
C GLY A 452 27.48 3.22 -11.74
N THR A 453 27.19 4.51 -11.86
CA THR A 453 28.05 5.58 -11.35
C THR A 453 27.67 5.90 -9.91
N GLY A 454 28.66 6.02 -9.04
CA GLY A 454 28.47 6.43 -7.65
C GLY A 454 29.18 5.55 -6.64
N THR A 455 28.63 5.54 -5.43
CA THR A 455 29.23 4.91 -4.25
C THR A 455 28.38 3.73 -3.80
N PHE A 456 28.97 2.53 -3.80
CA PHE A 456 28.31 1.28 -3.43
C PHE A 456 28.82 0.84 -2.08
N SER A 457 27.92 0.64 -1.11
CA SER A 457 28.29 0.19 0.23
C SER A 457 27.73 -1.19 0.54
N ARG A 458 28.50 -2.01 1.26
CA ARG A 458 28.06 -3.31 1.76
C ARG A 458 28.67 -3.60 3.13
N TYR A 459 27.84 -4.05 4.06
CA TYR A 459 28.27 -4.42 5.40
C TYR A 459 28.63 -5.91 5.48
N PHE A 460 29.57 -6.22 6.36
CA PHE A 460 29.94 -7.57 6.76
C PHE A 460 30.41 -7.54 8.22
N SER A 461 30.60 -8.70 8.84
CA SER A 461 30.98 -8.77 10.24
C SER A 461 31.88 -9.94 10.59
N THR A 462 32.31 -9.99 11.85
CA THR A 462 33.00 -11.14 12.47
C THR A 462 32.17 -11.78 13.58
N TYR A 463 30.86 -11.49 13.64
CA TYR A 463 29.97 -12.12 14.62
C TYR A 463 29.72 -13.58 14.27
N THR A 464 29.74 -14.44 15.28
CA THR A 464 29.33 -15.84 15.09
C THR A 464 27.85 -15.90 14.73
N LEU A 465 27.55 -16.38 13.54
CA LEU A 465 26.18 -16.71 13.14
C LEU A 465 25.91 -18.15 13.57
N THR A 466 24.84 -18.37 14.32
CA THR A 466 24.42 -19.75 14.61
C THR A 466 23.62 -20.25 13.42
N VAL A 467 23.86 -21.51 13.04
CA VAL A 467 22.87 -22.25 12.25
C VAL A 467 21.68 -22.38 13.20
N GLY A 468 20.57 -21.72 12.87
CA GLY A 468 19.34 -22.05 13.57
C GLY A 468 19.17 -23.54 13.41
N VAL A 469 18.85 -24.28 14.47
CA VAL A 469 18.12 -25.54 14.24
C VAL A 469 17.01 -25.14 13.28
N ASP A 470 16.84 -25.87 12.18
CA ASP A 470 15.69 -25.71 11.29
C ASP A 470 14.42 -25.89 12.14
N GLN A 471 14.05 -24.88 12.92
CA GLN A 471 12.69 -24.44 12.89
C GLN A 471 12.58 -23.92 11.49
N GLU A 472 12.02 -24.75 10.62
CA GLU A 472 11.14 -24.20 9.64
C GLU A 472 10.27 -23.16 10.38
N ILE A 473 10.63 -21.87 10.31
CA ILE A 473 9.72 -20.78 10.65
C ILE A 473 8.76 -20.62 9.47
N SER A 474 8.22 -21.75 9.06
CA SER A 474 6.82 -21.88 8.89
C SER A 474 6.23 -21.84 10.30
N ASN A 475 5.76 -20.68 10.74
CA ASN A 475 4.67 -20.61 11.71
C ASN A 475 3.46 -21.32 11.06
N LYS A 476 3.52 -22.66 10.97
CA LYS A 476 2.45 -23.62 10.72
C LYS A 476 2.36 -24.39 12.03
N PHE A 477 1.48 -23.96 12.91
CA PHE A 477 0.97 -24.89 13.91
C PHE A 477 -0.12 -25.77 13.30
N PHE A 478 -0.46 -25.59 12.02
CA PHE A 478 -1.26 -26.56 11.30
C PHE A 478 -0.90 -26.68 9.82
N GLU A 479 -1.15 -27.86 9.27
CA GLU A 479 -1.08 -28.19 7.85
C GLU A 479 -2.42 -28.69 7.33
N VAL A 480 -2.67 -28.50 6.03
CA VAL A 480 -3.86 -29.02 5.36
C VAL A 480 -3.49 -29.75 4.07
N TYR A 481 -4.03 -30.95 3.89
CA TYR A 481 -3.76 -31.78 2.72
C TYR A 481 -4.91 -32.77 2.45
N PRO A 482 -5.12 -33.20 1.18
CA PRO A 482 -4.52 -32.63 -0.02
C PRO A 482 -5.08 -31.22 -0.27
N ASN A 483 -4.29 -30.37 -0.93
CA ASN A 483 -4.74 -29.06 -1.40
C ASN A 483 -4.11 -28.82 -2.80
N PRO A 484 -4.89 -28.86 -3.90
CA PRO A 484 -6.35 -28.89 -3.97
C PRO A 484 -7.02 -30.17 -3.41
N VAL A 485 -8.27 -30.04 -2.94
CA VAL A 485 -9.08 -31.11 -2.32
C VAL A 485 -10.32 -31.40 -3.15
N ASN A 486 -10.73 -32.69 -3.21
CA ASN A 486 -12.00 -33.11 -3.81
C ASN A 486 -13.05 -33.37 -2.71
N ASP A 487 -12.84 -34.40 -1.89
CA ASP A 487 -13.88 -34.90 -0.98
C ASP A 487 -13.63 -34.62 0.50
N VAL A 488 -12.38 -34.80 0.97
CA VAL A 488 -12.01 -34.67 2.38
C VAL A 488 -10.67 -33.97 2.51
N LEU A 489 -10.65 -32.90 3.30
CA LEU A 489 -9.45 -32.16 3.68
C LEU A 489 -8.97 -32.66 5.05
N SER A 490 -7.74 -33.17 5.12
CA SER A 490 -7.07 -33.44 6.39
C SER A 490 -6.46 -32.16 6.94
N LEU A 491 -6.65 -31.92 8.23
CA LEU A 491 -6.11 -30.82 9.00
C LEU A 491 -5.28 -31.41 10.15
N GLU A 492 -3.96 -31.25 10.09
CA GLU A 492 -3.04 -31.62 11.16
C GLU A 492 -2.70 -30.37 11.96
N ILE A 493 -3.00 -30.34 13.25
CA ILE A 493 -2.75 -29.21 14.16
C ILE A 493 -1.79 -29.64 15.25
N GLU A 494 -0.70 -28.92 15.45
CA GLU A 494 0.25 -29.10 16.53
C GLU A 494 0.08 -28.01 17.59
N SER A 495 -0.35 -28.38 18.79
CA SER A 495 -0.55 -27.45 19.90
C SER A 495 0.50 -27.63 20.99
N ALA A 496 1.05 -26.53 21.51
CA ALA A 496 2.03 -26.56 22.60
C ALA A 496 1.38 -26.80 23.97
N LYS A 497 0.08 -26.51 24.13
CA LYS A 497 -0.67 -26.67 25.38
C LYS A 497 -2.05 -27.25 25.11
N SER A 498 -2.66 -27.83 26.15
CA SER A 498 -4.05 -28.24 26.06
C SER A 498 -4.97 -27.06 26.32
N ALA A 499 -5.80 -26.68 25.34
CA ALA A 499 -6.70 -25.54 25.45
C ALA A 499 -7.88 -25.61 24.49
N ALA A 500 -8.92 -24.83 24.79
CA ALA A 500 -10.01 -24.60 23.85
C ALA A 500 -9.50 -23.88 22.61
N SER A 501 -9.96 -24.31 21.44
CA SER A 501 -9.53 -23.83 20.13
C SER A 501 -10.70 -23.84 19.17
N GLN A 502 -10.65 -22.96 18.16
CA GLN A 502 -11.69 -22.81 17.15
C GLN A 502 -11.10 -22.96 15.76
N ILE A 503 -11.77 -23.74 14.93
CA ILE A 503 -11.43 -23.90 13.52
C ILE A 503 -12.60 -23.40 12.70
N GLU A 504 -12.31 -22.63 11.65
CA GLU A 504 -13.32 -22.07 10.78
C GLU A 504 -12.85 -22.06 9.33
N CYS A 505 -13.71 -22.46 8.40
CA CYS A 505 -13.49 -22.37 6.97
C CYS A 505 -14.46 -21.34 6.38
N ARG A 506 -13.93 -20.33 5.69
CA ARG A 506 -14.72 -19.30 5.00
C ARG A 506 -14.49 -19.35 3.50
N ASN A 507 -15.52 -19.05 2.71
CA ASN A 507 -15.35 -18.81 1.28
C ASN A 507 -14.69 -17.43 1.03
N ILE A 508 -14.35 -17.11 -0.22
CA ILE A 508 -13.74 -15.81 -0.59
C ILE A 508 -14.58 -14.59 -0.21
N ASN A 509 -15.89 -14.75 0.00
CA ASN A 509 -16.79 -13.68 0.41
C ASN A 509 -16.86 -13.54 1.95
N GLY A 510 -16.04 -14.30 2.68
CA GLY A 510 -15.99 -14.28 4.15
C GLY A 510 -17.12 -15.04 4.84
N VAL A 511 -17.98 -15.75 4.10
CA VAL A 511 -19.07 -16.55 4.68
C VAL A 511 -18.50 -17.85 5.23
N SER A 512 -18.79 -18.16 6.49
CA SER A 512 -18.42 -19.43 7.12
C SER A 512 -19.18 -20.58 6.48
N VAL A 513 -18.44 -21.58 5.98
CA VAL A 513 -18.99 -22.79 5.36
C VAL A 513 -18.81 -24.03 6.23
N TRP A 514 -17.93 -23.95 7.23
CA TRP A 514 -17.70 -25.00 8.21
C TRP A 514 -17.01 -24.42 9.44
N GLU A 515 -17.39 -24.86 10.63
CA GLU A 515 -16.75 -24.47 11.88
C GLU A 515 -16.77 -25.60 12.89
N GLN A 516 -15.78 -25.61 13.78
CA GLN A 516 -15.73 -26.53 14.91
C GLN A 516 -14.97 -25.91 16.08
N SER A 517 -15.56 -26.01 17.27
CA SER A 517 -14.85 -25.74 18.53
C SER A 517 -14.42 -27.05 19.17
N LEU A 518 -13.17 -27.13 19.62
CA LEU A 518 -12.63 -28.32 20.27
C LEU A 518 -11.59 -27.94 21.32
N LYS A 519 -11.31 -28.86 22.23
CA LYS A 519 -10.15 -28.73 23.12
C LYS A 519 -8.99 -29.51 22.52
N LEU A 520 -7.95 -28.81 22.06
CA LEU A 520 -6.72 -29.45 21.62
C LEU A 520 -5.96 -29.97 22.84
N ASN A 521 -5.26 -31.09 22.67
CA ASN A 521 -4.26 -31.56 23.62
C ASN A 521 -2.88 -31.03 23.19
N SER A 522 -1.92 -31.04 24.12
CA SER A 522 -0.52 -30.82 23.75
C SER A 522 -0.07 -31.92 22.76
N GLY A 523 0.58 -31.54 21.66
CA GLY A 523 0.98 -32.42 20.57
C GLY A 523 0.09 -32.30 19.33
N LYS A 524 0.17 -33.31 18.44
CA LYS A 524 -0.53 -33.32 17.16
C LYS A 524 -1.98 -33.82 17.28
N THR A 525 -2.90 -33.13 16.61
CA THR A 525 -4.32 -33.47 16.48
C THR A 525 -4.67 -33.48 15.00
N ASN A 526 -5.24 -34.59 14.52
CA ASN A 526 -5.70 -34.72 13.13
C ASN A 526 -7.22 -34.64 13.06
N LEU A 527 -7.71 -33.84 12.13
CA LEU A 527 -9.13 -33.67 11.83
C LEU A 527 -9.39 -33.89 10.35
N SER A 528 -10.55 -34.44 10.05
CA SER A 528 -11.03 -34.64 8.67
C SER A 528 -12.23 -33.75 8.43
N ILE A 529 -12.12 -32.86 7.45
CA ILE A 529 -13.16 -31.90 7.08
C ILE A 529 -13.77 -32.34 5.75
N PRO A 530 -15.05 -32.75 5.72
CA PRO A 530 -15.71 -33.11 4.47
C PRO A 530 -15.99 -31.87 3.61
N THR A 531 -15.53 -31.88 2.37
CA THR A 531 -15.69 -30.78 1.39
C THR A 531 -16.69 -31.11 0.28
N THR A 532 -17.33 -32.29 0.33
CA THR A 532 -18.25 -32.78 -0.73
C THR A 532 -19.43 -31.86 -1.04
N ASN A 533 -19.87 -31.06 -0.06
CA ASN A 533 -20.97 -30.11 -0.21
C ASN A 533 -20.51 -28.67 -0.49
N TRP A 534 -19.20 -28.45 -0.67
CA TRP A 534 -18.67 -27.13 -0.93
C TRP A 534 -18.61 -26.90 -2.44
N ASN A 535 -19.01 -25.71 -2.88
CA ASN A 535 -18.87 -25.33 -4.28
C ASN A 535 -17.38 -25.29 -4.67
N ARG A 536 -17.09 -25.56 -5.93
CA ARG A 536 -15.73 -25.42 -6.47
C ARG A 536 -15.24 -24.00 -6.29
N GLY A 537 -14.04 -23.81 -5.74
CA GLY A 537 -13.53 -22.48 -5.46
C GLY A 537 -12.44 -22.41 -4.40
N ILE A 538 -12.08 -21.17 -4.06
CA ILE A 538 -11.07 -20.86 -3.06
C ILE A 538 -11.75 -20.64 -1.70
N TYR A 539 -11.16 -21.21 -0.65
CA TYR A 539 -11.58 -21.01 0.72
C TYR A 539 -10.37 -20.67 1.59
N ILE A 540 -10.64 -20.11 2.77
CA ILE A 540 -9.65 -19.83 3.80
C ILE A 540 -10.04 -20.62 5.04
N ILE A 541 -9.18 -21.55 5.45
CA ILE A 541 -9.28 -22.23 6.74
C ILE A 541 -8.46 -21.46 7.76
N SER A 542 -9.03 -21.21 8.94
CA SER A 542 -8.39 -20.53 10.06
C SER A 542 -8.47 -21.41 11.30
N VAL A 543 -7.35 -21.53 12.01
CA VAL A 543 -7.27 -22.19 13.32
C VAL A 543 -6.88 -21.12 14.33
N THR A 544 -7.64 -21.04 15.42
CA THR A 544 -7.42 -20.10 16.52
C THR A 544 -7.19 -20.90 17.78
N THR A 545 -6.02 -20.75 18.38
CA THR A 545 -5.62 -21.35 19.65
C THR A 545 -5.19 -20.22 20.61
N PRO A 546 -4.97 -20.48 21.91
CA PRO A 546 -4.43 -19.45 22.80
C PRO A 546 -3.01 -18.99 22.43
N GLU A 547 -2.29 -19.79 21.62
CA GLU A 547 -0.98 -19.44 21.07
C GLU A 547 -1.06 -18.49 19.87
N GLY A 548 -2.25 -18.32 19.28
CA GLY A 548 -2.52 -17.39 18.19
C GLY A 548 -3.48 -17.92 17.13
N LYS A 549 -3.67 -17.12 16.07
CA LYS A 549 -4.50 -17.47 14.92
C LYS A 549 -3.65 -17.62 13.67
N GLN A 550 -3.85 -18.69 12.92
CA GLN A 550 -3.26 -18.88 11.59
C GLN A 550 -4.32 -19.23 10.58
N SER A 551 -4.08 -18.88 9.31
CA SER A 551 -4.98 -19.19 8.20
C SER A 551 -4.23 -19.75 6.99
N ARG A 552 -4.88 -20.62 6.22
CA ARG A 552 -4.37 -21.21 4.97
C ARG A 552 -5.42 -21.14 3.87
N LYS A 553 -4.97 -20.90 2.65
CA LYS A 553 -5.78 -21.01 1.44
C LYS A 553 -5.98 -22.48 1.09
N ILE A 554 -7.20 -22.88 0.78
CA ILE A 554 -7.54 -24.19 0.24
C ILE A 554 -8.32 -24.03 -1.08
N VAL A 555 -8.13 -24.97 -1.99
CA VAL A 555 -8.80 -25.02 -3.30
C VAL A 555 -9.67 -26.27 -3.35
N VAL A 556 -10.98 -26.12 -3.50
CA VAL A 556 -11.93 -27.23 -3.71
C VAL A 556 -12.23 -27.37 -5.20
N ASN A 557 -12.05 -28.59 -5.73
CA ASN A 557 -12.04 -28.88 -7.17
C ASN A 557 -13.35 -29.31 -7.80
#